data_AF-A0A5N8Y022-F1
#
_entry.id   AF-A0A5N8Y022-F1
#
_cell.length_a   1.000
_cell.length_b   1.000
_cell.length_c   1.000
_cell.angle_alpha   90.00
_cell.angle_beta   90.00
_cell.angle_gamma   90.00
#
_symmetry.space_group_name_H-M   'P 1'
#
loop_
_entity.id
_entity.type
_entity.pdbx_description
1 polymer ?
#
loop_
_entity_poly.entity_id
_entity_poly.type
_entity_poly.pdbx_seq_one_letter_code
_entity_poly.pdbx_strand_id
1 'polypeptide(L)'
;MWWSGWAVGRASWQAWAALGAVLCALVGSVARLSVDGGMDNAFVVRAARVFWHGGSPYDDQRFLYFPSAVPAALPQVFVEPDVLRVLVPAVVTGLLVFGWACALRLHGVPWRSRFAVLGLVGLVVGFAPFGHLVQLG
;
A
#
# COMPACT_ATOMS: atom_id res chain seq x y z
N MET A 1 27.21 -1.04 -15.29
CA MET A 1 26.42 -0.09 -14.48
C MET A 1 27.26 0.31 -13.27
N TRP A 2 27.77 1.54 -13.26
CA TRP A 2 28.70 2.05 -12.24
C TRP A 2 27.93 2.49 -10.99
N TRP A 3 27.58 1.55 -10.12
CA TRP A 3 27.18 1.91 -8.76
C TRP A 3 28.45 2.30 -8.01
N SER A 4 28.55 3.56 -7.57
CA SER A 4 29.65 3.98 -6.71
C SER A 4 29.71 3.03 -5.50
N GLY A 5 30.88 2.48 -5.17
CA GLY A 5 31.02 1.44 -4.13
C GLY A 5 30.41 1.82 -2.78
N TRP A 6 30.23 3.12 -2.53
CA TRP A 6 29.49 3.68 -1.40
C TRP A 6 28.02 3.26 -1.35
N ALA A 7 27.31 3.28 -2.49
CA ALA A 7 25.87 2.99 -2.57
C ALA A 7 25.55 1.51 -2.29
N VAL A 8 26.45 0.61 -2.68
CA VAL A 8 26.37 -0.84 -2.43
C VAL A 8 26.82 -1.20 -1.00
N GLY A 9 27.59 -0.32 -0.35
CA GLY A 9 28.04 -0.48 1.02
C GLY A 9 26.90 -0.66 2.01
N ARG A 10 27.17 -1.33 3.15
CA ARG A 10 26.17 -1.63 4.17
C ARG A 10 25.56 -0.34 4.73
N ALA A 11 24.23 -0.31 4.83
CA ALA A 11 23.50 0.73 5.54
C ALA A 11 23.65 0.53 7.05
N SER A 12 23.71 1.64 7.78
CA SER A 12 23.74 1.60 9.24
C SER A 12 22.38 1.21 9.80
N TRP A 13 22.34 0.71 11.02
CA TRP A 13 21.07 0.32 11.66
C TRP A 13 20.16 1.54 11.88
N GLN A 14 20.73 2.74 12.10
CA GLN A 14 19.97 3.98 12.24
C GLN A 14 19.21 4.32 10.95
N ALA A 15 19.83 4.07 9.79
CA ALA A 15 19.16 4.29 8.50
C ALA A 15 17.96 3.36 8.32
N TRP A 16 18.08 2.10 8.75
CA TRP A 16 16.96 1.15 8.78
C TRP A 16 15.86 1.59 9.76
N ALA A 17 16.23 2.07 10.94
CA ALA A 17 15.27 2.59 11.93
C ALA A 17 14.52 3.82 11.39
N ALA A 18 15.22 4.74 10.74
CA ALA A 18 14.62 5.91 10.10
C ALA A 18 13.65 5.52 8.98
N LEU A 19 14.04 4.57 8.11
CA LEU A 19 13.13 4.03 7.09
C LEU A 19 11.88 3.41 7.72
N GLY A 20 12.04 2.58 8.75
CA GLY A 20 10.92 1.99 9.48
C GLY A 20 9.99 3.06 10.05
N ALA A 21 10.53 4.11 10.67
CA ALA A 21 9.75 5.22 11.19
C ALA A 21 8.98 5.96 10.08
N VAL A 22 9.60 6.20 8.93
CA VAL A 22 8.96 6.84 7.77
C VAL A 22 7.82 5.98 7.22
N LEU A 23 8.01 4.67 7.09
CA LEU A 23 6.97 3.73 6.65
C LEU A 23 5.80 3.68 7.64
N CYS A 24 6.09 3.58 8.95
CA CYS A 24 5.07 3.59 10.00
C CYS A 24 4.30 4.92 10.03
N ALA A 25 5.00 6.04 9.86
CA ALA A 25 4.39 7.37 9.79
C ALA A 25 3.48 7.51 8.56
N LEU A 26 3.88 6.97 7.41
CA LEU A 26 3.04 6.93 6.20
C LEU A 26 1.75 6.15 6.46
N VAL A 27 1.87 4.90 6.93
CA VAL A 27 0.71 4.04 7.22
C VAL A 27 -0.20 4.70 8.25
N GLY A 28 0.36 5.24 9.34
CA GLY A 28 -0.40 5.92 10.38
C GLY A 28 -1.06 7.22 9.91
N SER A 29 -0.41 7.97 9.02
CA SER A 29 -0.99 9.17 8.40
C SER A 29 -2.18 8.81 7.53
N VAL A 30 -2.03 7.81 6.66
CA VAL A 30 -3.12 7.34 5.79
C VAL A 30 -4.27 6.77 6.61
N ALA A 31 -4.00 5.92 7.60
CA ALA A 31 -5.04 5.36 8.47
C ALA A 31 -5.86 6.44 9.22
N ARG A 32 -5.26 7.59 9.52
CA ARG A 32 -5.93 8.72 10.21
C ARG A 32 -6.66 9.65 9.26
N LEU A 33 -6.12 9.89 8.07
CA LEU A 33 -6.69 10.82 7.09
C LEU A 33 -7.80 10.18 6.25
N SER A 34 -7.72 8.87 6.03
CA SER A 34 -8.71 8.08 5.29
C SER A 34 -9.89 7.66 6.18
N VAL A 35 -10.55 8.61 6.84
CA VAL A 35 -11.73 8.35 7.69
C VAL A 35 -12.83 7.62 6.89
N ASP A 36 -12.88 7.79 5.57
CA ASP A 36 -13.85 7.11 4.69
C ASP A 36 -13.24 5.98 3.84
N GLY A 37 -12.02 5.51 4.12
CA GLY A 37 -11.26 4.65 3.20
C GLY A 37 -10.85 5.43 1.93
N GLY A 38 -9.98 4.87 1.09
CA GLY A 38 -9.78 5.45 -0.24
C GLY A 38 -11.15 5.69 -0.89
N MET A 39 -11.42 6.93 -1.30
CA MET A 39 -12.75 7.48 -1.66
C MET A 39 -13.57 6.58 -2.61
N ASP A 40 -12.88 5.71 -3.35
CA ASP A 40 -13.43 4.82 -4.36
C ASP A 40 -13.74 3.41 -3.80
N ASN A 41 -12.94 2.93 -2.84
CA ASN A 41 -13.00 1.54 -2.34
C ASN A 41 -14.14 1.34 -1.33
N ALA A 42 -14.45 2.33 -0.49
CA ALA A 42 -15.50 2.18 0.53
C ALA A 42 -16.91 1.97 -0.07
N PHE A 43 -17.18 2.56 -1.23
CA PHE A 43 -18.39 2.29 -1.99
C PHE A 43 -18.42 0.85 -2.53
N VAL A 44 -17.31 0.36 -3.06
CA VAL A 44 -17.19 -1.02 -3.56
C VAL A 44 -17.38 -2.02 -2.43
N VAL A 45 -16.78 -1.79 -1.26
CA VAL A 45 -16.96 -2.63 -0.06
C VAL A 45 -18.40 -2.62 0.43
N ARG A 46 -19.07 -1.46 0.40
CA ARG A 46 -20.48 -1.34 0.73
C ARG A 46 -21.35 -2.15 -0.23
N ALA A 47 -21.08 -2.07 -1.53
CA ALA A 47 -21.77 -2.84 -2.54
C ALA A 47 -21.49 -4.35 -2.44
N ALA A 48 -20.26 -4.75 -2.08
CA ALA A 48 -19.91 -6.13 -1.76
C ALA A 48 -20.68 -6.65 -0.54
N ARG A 49 -20.90 -5.80 0.47
CA ARG A 49 -21.72 -6.14 1.63
C ARG A 49 -23.20 -6.30 1.23
N VAL A 50 -23.75 -5.41 0.41
CA VAL A 50 -25.12 -5.53 -0.10
C VAL A 50 -25.29 -6.81 -0.92
N PHE A 51 -24.35 -7.10 -1.82
CA PHE A 51 -24.32 -8.32 -2.61
C PHE A 51 -24.27 -9.58 -1.74
N TRP A 52 -23.41 -9.59 -0.71
CA TRP A 52 -23.29 -10.71 0.23
C TRP A 52 -24.58 -11.00 0.99
N HIS A 53 -25.39 -9.98 1.28
CA HIS A 53 -26.69 -10.14 1.93
C HIS A 53 -27.84 -10.41 0.95
N GLY A 54 -27.54 -10.66 -0.33
CA GLY A 54 -28.53 -10.99 -1.37
C GLY A 54 -29.15 -9.79 -2.08
N GLY A 55 -28.66 -8.57 -1.84
CA GLY A 55 -29.07 -7.37 -2.56
C GLY A 55 -28.37 -7.20 -3.92
N SER A 56 -28.86 -6.27 -4.75
CA SER A 56 -28.28 -6.01 -6.07
C SER A 56 -27.17 -4.94 -5.96
N PRO A 57 -25.95 -5.18 -6.49
CA PRO A 57 -24.93 -4.15 -6.57
C PRO A 57 -25.36 -2.96 -7.45
N TYR A 58 -26.26 -3.20 -8.42
CA TYR A 58 -26.80 -2.21 -9.34
C TYR A 58 -27.79 -1.23 -8.68
N ASP A 59 -28.16 -1.47 -7.41
CA ASP A 59 -28.95 -0.49 -6.65
C ASP A 59 -28.16 0.81 -6.41
N ASP A 60 -26.82 0.77 -6.54
CA ASP A 60 -25.98 1.96 -6.61
C ASP A 60 -25.73 2.36 -8.08
N GLN A 61 -26.18 3.57 -8.43
CA GLN A 61 -26.12 4.13 -9.80
C GLN A 61 -24.70 4.25 -10.36
N ARG A 62 -23.66 4.10 -9.53
CA ARG A 62 -22.26 4.10 -9.96
C ARG A 62 -21.85 2.81 -10.68
N PHE A 63 -22.57 1.70 -10.51
CA PHE A 63 -22.30 0.46 -11.27
C PHE A 63 -23.10 0.41 -12.57
N LEU A 64 -22.53 0.98 -13.63
CA LEU A 64 -23.12 0.96 -14.98
C LEU A 64 -22.76 -0.30 -15.79
N TYR A 65 -21.79 -1.09 -15.31
CA TYR A 65 -21.28 -2.30 -15.97
C TYR A 65 -20.98 -3.39 -14.94
N PHE A 66 -20.63 -4.59 -15.41
CA PHE A 66 -20.33 -5.74 -14.57
C PHE A 66 -19.38 -5.34 -13.42
N PRO A 67 -19.83 -5.42 -12.15
CA PRO A 67 -19.14 -4.80 -11.04
C PRO A 67 -18.01 -5.71 -10.55
N SER A 68 -16.97 -5.93 -11.36
CA SER A 68 -15.85 -6.84 -11.05
C SER A 68 -15.12 -6.50 -9.76
N ALA A 69 -15.18 -5.23 -9.33
CA ALA A 69 -14.64 -4.77 -8.06
C ALA A 69 -15.40 -5.33 -6.84
N VAL A 70 -16.70 -5.65 -6.98
CA VAL A 70 -17.55 -6.18 -5.89
C VAL A 70 -17.10 -7.57 -5.43
N PRO A 71 -16.90 -8.59 -6.29
CA PRO A 71 -16.33 -9.86 -5.86
C PRO A 71 -14.89 -9.72 -5.38
N ALA A 72 -14.10 -8.78 -5.93
CA ALA A 72 -12.75 -8.50 -5.45
C ALA A 72 -12.72 -7.92 -4.02
N ALA A 73 -13.78 -7.21 -3.61
CA ALA A 73 -13.93 -6.65 -2.28
C ALA A 73 -14.61 -7.60 -1.27
N LEU A 74 -15.09 -8.78 -1.68
CA LEU A 74 -15.70 -9.76 -0.76
C LEU A 74 -14.81 -10.12 0.44
N PRO A 75 -13.48 -10.33 0.30
CA PRO A 75 -12.62 -10.58 1.45
C PRO A 75 -12.68 -9.48 2.52
N GLN A 76 -12.93 -8.23 2.10
CA GLN A 76 -13.03 -7.09 2.99
C GLN A 76 -14.36 -7.05 3.75
N VAL A 77 -15.39 -7.79 3.30
CA VAL A 77 -16.68 -7.89 4.01
C VAL A 77 -16.53 -8.62 5.36
N PHE A 78 -15.56 -9.53 5.47
CA PHE A 78 -15.30 -10.31 6.69
C PHE A 78 -14.46 -9.58 7.73
N VAL A 79 -13.95 -8.38 7.41
CA VAL A 79 -13.03 -7.61 8.27
C VAL A 79 -13.71 -6.32 8.70
N GLU A 80 -13.55 -5.96 9.97
CA GLU A 80 -14.15 -4.76 10.52
C GLU A 80 -13.53 -3.50 9.90
N PRO A 81 -14.31 -2.43 9.61
CA PRO A 81 -13.81 -1.26 8.89
C PRO A 81 -12.60 -0.60 9.56
N ASP A 82 -12.56 -0.55 10.89
CA ASP A 82 -11.44 0.01 11.63
C ASP A 82 -10.15 -0.81 11.47
N VAL A 83 -10.28 -2.13 11.30
CA VAL A 83 -9.16 -3.01 11.01
C VAL A 83 -8.69 -2.78 9.57
N LEU A 84 -9.60 -2.64 8.59
CA LEU A 84 -9.25 -2.36 7.20
C LEU A 84 -8.51 -1.03 7.04
N ARG A 85 -8.89 0.01 7.80
CA ARG A 85 -8.21 1.32 7.80
C ARG A 85 -6.71 1.25 8.09
N VAL A 86 -6.28 0.25 8.84
CA VAL A 86 -4.87 0.02 9.17
C VAL A 86 -4.27 -1.08 8.31
N LEU A 87 -5.01 -2.18 8.12
CA LEU A 87 -4.55 -3.37 7.44
C LEU A 87 -4.24 -3.09 5.97
N VAL A 88 -5.11 -2.37 5.26
CA VAL A 88 -4.92 -2.12 3.83
C VAL A 88 -3.67 -1.28 3.55
N PRO A 89 -3.47 -0.10 4.16
CA PRO A 89 -2.24 0.66 3.92
C PRO A 89 -0.99 -0.09 4.39
N ALA A 90 -1.08 -0.91 5.44
CA ALA A 90 0.03 -1.76 5.88
C ALA A 90 0.39 -2.84 4.85
N VAL A 91 -0.61 -3.56 4.31
CA VAL A 91 -0.43 -4.59 3.29
C VAL A 91 0.12 -3.98 1.99
N VAL A 92 -0.45 -2.87 1.52
CA VAL A 92 0.03 -2.16 0.33
C VAL A 92 1.48 -1.73 0.51
N THR A 93 1.81 -1.13 1.66
CA THR A 93 3.19 -0.75 1.99
C THR A 93 4.12 -1.96 1.98
N GLY A 94 3.69 -3.09 2.58
CA GLY A 94 4.45 -4.34 2.58
C GLY A 94 4.70 -4.89 1.17
N LEU A 95 3.69 -4.87 0.30
CA LEU A 95 3.81 -5.29 -1.10
C LEU A 95 4.76 -4.40 -1.88
N LEU A 96 4.74 -3.09 -1.65
CA LEU A 96 5.66 -2.15 -2.30
C LEU A 96 7.10 -2.35 -1.83
N VAL A 97 7.32 -2.54 -0.53
CA VAL A 97 8.64 -2.89 0.04
C VAL A 97 9.14 -4.22 -0.54
N PHE A 98 8.24 -5.19 -0.71
CA PHE A 98 8.56 -6.48 -1.33
C PHE A 98 8.92 -6.34 -2.82
N GLY A 99 8.16 -5.54 -3.57
CA GLY A 99 8.45 -5.23 -4.97
C GLY A 99 9.81 -4.55 -5.13
N TRP A 100 10.14 -3.62 -4.23
CA TRP A 100 11.47 -3.01 -4.16
C TRP A 100 12.56 -4.04 -3.88
N ALA A 101 12.36 -4.94 -2.92
CA ALA A 101 13.29 -6.02 -2.63
C ALA A 101 13.51 -6.95 -3.84
N CYS A 102 12.43 -7.26 -4.57
CA CYS A 102 12.49 -8.04 -5.81
C CYS A 102 13.30 -7.31 -6.90
N ALA A 103 13.06 -6.02 -7.10
CA ALA A 103 13.80 -5.20 -8.06
C ALA A 103 15.30 -5.17 -7.72
N LEU A 104 15.66 -4.97 -6.45
CA LEU A 104 17.05 -5.02 -6.00
C LEU A 104 17.69 -6.38 -6.28
N ARG A 105 16.96 -7.48 -6.00
CA ARG A 105 17.44 -8.84 -6.28
C ARG A 105 17.67 -9.07 -7.77
N LEU A 106 16.74 -8.63 -8.63
CA LEU A 106 16.87 -8.73 -10.09
C LEU A 106 18.08 -7.95 -10.62
N HIS A 107 18.39 -6.81 -10.02
CA HIS A 107 19.53 -5.98 -10.39
C HIS A 107 20.82 -6.31 -9.63
N GLY A 108 20.86 -7.38 -8.83
CA GLY A 108 22.05 -7.81 -8.09
C GLY A 108 22.48 -6.87 -6.97
N VAL A 109 21.59 -6.00 -6.49
CA VAL A 109 21.88 -5.04 -5.42
C VAL A 109 21.58 -5.68 -4.06
N PRO A 110 22.52 -5.67 -3.09
CA PRO A 110 22.28 -6.21 -1.77
C PRO A 110 21.16 -5.47 -1.03
N TRP A 111 20.22 -6.20 -0.41
CA TRP A 111 19.15 -5.61 0.41
C TRP A 111 19.67 -4.73 1.54
N ARG A 112 20.81 -5.11 2.14
CA ARG A 112 21.43 -4.35 3.25
C ARG A 112 22.20 -3.11 2.80
N SER A 113 22.15 -2.76 1.53
CA SER A 113 22.90 -1.64 0.96
C SER A 113 22.28 -0.28 1.33
N ARG A 114 23.09 0.78 1.28
CA ARG A 114 22.60 2.16 1.45
C ARG A 114 21.62 2.55 0.35
N PHE A 115 21.83 2.06 -0.87
CA PHE A 115 20.90 2.26 -1.98
C PHE A 115 19.51 1.68 -1.68
N ALA A 116 19.44 0.47 -1.11
CA ALA A 116 18.17 -0.14 -0.78
C ALA A 116 17.36 0.71 0.22
N VAL A 117 18.03 1.27 1.24
CA VAL A 117 17.38 2.09 2.27
C VAL A 117 17.03 3.48 1.72
N LEU A 118 18.00 4.19 1.16
CA LEU A 118 17.79 5.57 0.68
C LEU A 118 16.87 5.63 -0.53
N GLY A 119 16.93 4.64 -1.42
CA GLY A 119 16.02 4.52 -2.56
C GLY A 119 14.58 4.32 -2.11
N LEU A 120 14.35 3.49 -1.09
CA LEU A 120 13.01 3.28 -0.54
C LEU A 120 12.50 4.51 0.23
N VAL A 121 13.35 5.19 1.00
CA VAL A 121 13.00 6.48 1.62
C VAL A 121 12.65 7.51 0.54
N GLY A 122 13.45 7.60 -0.53
CA GLY A 122 13.20 8.49 -1.65
C GLY A 122 11.88 8.19 -2.38
N LEU A 123 11.54 6.91 -2.56
CA LEU A 123 10.24 6.50 -3.10
C LEU A 123 9.10 6.93 -2.19
N VAL A 124 9.21 6.66 -0.88
CA VAL A 124 8.13 6.98 0.07
C VAL A 124 7.91 8.49 0.19
N VAL A 125 8.97 9.29 0.25
CA VAL A 125 8.88 10.74 0.48
C VAL A 125 8.68 11.52 -0.82
N GLY A 126 9.32 11.09 -1.90
CA GLY A 126 9.41 11.85 -3.15
C GLY A 126 8.49 11.37 -4.27
N PHE A 127 7.92 10.16 -4.17
CA PHE A 127 7.08 9.60 -5.22
C PHE A 127 5.61 9.66 -4.81
N ALA A 128 4.92 10.72 -5.21
CA ALA A 128 3.49 10.92 -4.93
C ALA A 128 2.61 9.68 -5.26
N PRO A 129 2.87 8.90 -6.34
CA PRO A 129 2.10 7.68 -6.60
C PRO A 129 2.25 6.60 -5.52
N PHE A 130 3.36 6.55 -4.79
CA PHE A 130 3.52 5.63 -3.66
C PHE A 130 2.54 5.98 -2.54
N GLY A 131 2.45 7.28 -2.21
CA GLY A 131 1.45 7.78 -1.25
C GLY A 131 0.02 7.59 -1.74
N HIS A 132 -0.24 7.86 -3.03
CA HIS A 132 -1.57 7.66 -3.61
C HIS A 132 -1.99 6.19 -3.62
N LEU A 133 -1.11 5.24 -3.92
CA LEU A 133 -1.43 3.81 -3.88
C LEU A 133 -1.80 3.35 -2.46
N VAL A 134 -1.12 3.88 -1.45
CA VAL A 134 -1.43 3.59 -0.04
C VAL A 134 -2.75 4.26 0.37
N GLN A 135 -3.08 5.43 -0.18
CA GLN A 135 -4.37 6.12 0.03
C GLN A 135 -5.55 5.46 -0.71
N LEU A 136 -5.31 4.83 -1.86
CA LEU A 136 -6.33 4.22 -2.71
C LEU A 136 -6.80 2.84 -2.21
N GLY A 137 -5.93 2.10 -1.51
CA GLY A 137 -6.29 0.85 -0.86
C GLY A 137 -7.24 1.10 0.31
#